data_AF-A0A1T3CY25-F1
#
_entry.id   AF-A0A1T3CY25-F1
#
_cell.length_a   1.000
_cell.length_b   1.000
_cell.length_c   1.000
_cell.angle_alpha   90.00
_cell.angle_beta   90.00
_cell.angle_gamma   90.00
#
_symmetry.space_group_name_H-M   'P 1'
#
loop_
_entity.id
_entity.type
_entity.pdbx_description
1 polymer ?
#
loop_
_entity_poly.entity_id
_entity_poly.type
_entity_poly.pdbx_seq_one_letter_code
_entity_poly.pdbx_strand_id
1 'polypeptide(L)'
;MKRSRAAYTYDIGGKPPAKRAATSTKKAAATSTKKASATKETSSSGQRRRRQQQRRPHNLLPNECLKVIEKLLLPPRWVYTIDATPDRELTLSYRRWWETNGLWLESNKKALGLNAKQWKMREEALKDDSPLEGYDANALEDFICMNPPAGERDSNDGDEDGEEDEDEDKDNEDGEEDGEEDGDDEVRGSGNKESSADKKGKNKEADTEKEALRKRMGKLASQHPEHLWVISLGGFERYRWWSQEICKRNQDDYSMYIYNDFSWYGVIEVLENMFVQFERVLKSKNHEPLDVWREIEGLAWLLNGGNAEFEMCDDGERCQLILELFGSMIIAAIDELQKKSLFTKDSKFPNIPITLSLLIKYAWTMGRGDYGFDDNIDWVFYVVQQAEAADITLGGPSGFEETLKEIKDELSKKTEASFSKVGKGKFINKFKSYGSRGGEQYVIAKMPAAQRKRHTLGSGGDEDDILEELGLSVFAFRHG
;
A
#
# COMPACT_ATOMS: atom_id res chain seq x y z
N MET A 1 -48.13 -1.12 25.75
CA MET A 1 -47.42 0.17 25.90
C MET A 1 -46.83 0.56 24.56
N LYS A 2 -47.36 1.61 23.92
CA LYS A 2 -46.85 2.17 22.66
C LYS A 2 -45.68 3.09 23.00
N ARG A 3 -44.50 2.92 22.38
CA ARG A 3 -43.45 3.94 22.35
C ARG A 3 -43.16 4.33 20.91
N SER A 4 -43.23 5.64 20.71
CA SER A 4 -43.14 6.42 19.49
C SER A 4 -41.71 6.45 18.95
N ARG A 5 -41.51 6.16 17.66
CA ARG A 5 -40.30 6.47 16.91
C ARG A 5 -40.41 7.89 16.38
N ALA A 6 -39.55 8.79 16.85
CA ALA A 6 -39.32 10.09 16.23
C ALA A 6 -38.40 9.87 15.01
N ALA A 7 -38.87 10.25 13.84
CA ALA A 7 -38.09 10.31 12.61
C ALA A 7 -37.39 11.67 12.55
N TYR A 8 -36.07 11.67 12.43
CA TYR A 8 -35.30 12.83 12.00
C TYR A 8 -35.17 12.76 10.48
N THR A 9 -35.83 13.67 9.77
CA THR A 9 -35.64 13.88 8.33
C THR A 9 -34.68 15.04 8.14
N TYR A 10 -33.51 14.78 7.57
CA TYR A 10 -32.66 15.84 7.01
C TYR A 10 -33.07 16.09 5.55
N ASP A 11 -33.45 17.34 5.29
CA ASP A 11 -33.83 17.87 3.99
C ASP A 11 -32.56 18.24 3.22
N ILE A 12 -32.12 17.38 2.29
CA ILE A 12 -31.04 17.70 1.35
C ILE A 12 -31.67 18.21 0.07
N GLY A 13 -31.99 19.50 0.07
CA GLY A 13 -32.37 20.25 -1.12
C GLY A 13 -31.16 20.50 -2.01
N GLY A 14 -31.08 19.80 -3.15
CA GLY A 14 -30.07 20.04 -4.17
C GLY A 14 -30.36 19.28 -5.47
N LYS A 15 -31.26 19.82 -6.31
CA LYS A 15 -31.55 19.28 -7.65
C LYS A 15 -30.29 19.32 -8.54
N PRO A 16 -29.89 18.23 -9.21
CA PRO A 16 -28.94 18.29 -10.31
C PRO A 16 -29.62 18.81 -11.59
N PRO A 17 -28.97 19.68 -12.39
CA PRO A 17 -29.54 20.18 -13.63
C PRO A 17 -29.54 19.12 -14.74
N ALA A 18 -30.48 19.33 -15.66
CA ALA A 18 -31.03 18.36 -16.58
C ALA A 18 -30.11 17.90 -17.72
N LYS A 19 -30.37 16.65 -18.11
CA LYS A 19 -29.90 15.98 -19.33
C LYS A 19 -30.12 16.86 -20.57
N ARG A 20 -29.06 17.10 -21.35
CA ARG A 20 -29.19 17.50 -22.76
C ARG A 20 -29.12 16.26 -23.65
N ALA A 21 -30.22 16.01 -24.33
CA ALA A 21 -30.30 15.11 -25.47
C ALA A 21 -29.63 15.77 -26.70
N ALA A 22 -28.83 15.01 -27.42
CA ALA A 22 -28.45 15.34 -28.79
C ALA A 22 -28.54 14.06 -29.64
N THR A 23 -29.68 13.94 -30.31
CA THR A 23 -29.90 13.13 -31.49
C THR A 23 -28.97 13.55 -32.63
N SER A 24 -28.22 12.62 -33.22
CA SER A 24 -27.97 12.69 -34.66
C SER A 24 -27.89 11.29 -35.27
N THR A 25 -28.92 10.99 -36.05
CA THR A 25 -28.99 9.96 -37.08
C THR A 25 -28.00 10.28 -38.19
N LYS A 26 -27.12 9.32 -38.55
CA LYS A 26 -26.70 9.14 -39.95
C LYS A 26 -26.51 7.66 -40.27
N LYS A 27 -27.33 7.24 -41.23
CA LYS A 27 -27.40 5.95 -41.91
C LYS A 27 -26.66 6.12 -43.24
N ALA A 28 -25.67 5.27 -43.52
CA ALA A 28 -25.18 4.97 -44.87
C ALA A 28 -24.48 3.59 -44.77
N ALA A 29 -25.16 2.52 -45.18
CA ALA A 29 -25.15 1.95 -46.52
C ALA A 29 -23.89 1.09 -46.77
N ALA A 30 -24.15 -0.22 -46.82
CA ALA A 30 -23.21 -1.27 -47.15
C ALA A 30 -22.82 -1.23 -48.64
N THR A 31 -21.58 -1.61 -48.95
CA THR A 31 -21.26 -2.24 -50.23
C THR A 31 -20.14 -3.26 -50.01
N SER A 32 -20.46 -4.51 -50.33
CA SER A 32 -19.55 -5.65 -50.36
C SER A 32 -18.84 -5.74 -51.71
N THR A 33 -17.53 -6.05 -51.74
CA THR A 33 -16.99 -7.08 -52.66
C THR A 33 -15.52 -7.48 -52.36
N LYS A 34 -15.37 -8.77 -52.07
CA LYS A 34 -14.36 -9.78 -52.48
C LYS A 34 -12.86 -9.44 -52.69
N LYS A 35 -12.05 -10.20 -51.93
CA LYS A 35 -10.87 -11.05 -52.28
C LYS A 35 -9.74 -10.47 -53.15
N ALA A 36 -8.53 -10.45 -52.57
CA ALA A 36 -7.33 -11.05 -53.17
C ALA A 36 -6.33 -11.46 -52.09
N SER A 37 -5.82 -12.69 -52.24
CA SER A 37 -4.76 -13.32 -51.47
C SER A 37 -3.38 -12.78 -51.83
N ALA A 38 -2.51 -12.56 -50.85
CA ALA A 38 -1.06 -12.62 -51.06
C ALA A 38 -0.38 -13.03 -49.76
N THR A 39 0.20 -14.23 -49.81
CA THR A 39 1.10 -14.83 -48.85
C THR A 39 2.38 -13.99 -48.77
N LYS A 40 2.80 -13.60 -47.56
CA LYS A 40 4.22 -13.29 -47.31
C LYS A 40 4.57 -13.57 -45.86
N GLU A 41 5.37 -14.60 -45.68
CA GLU A 41 6.11 -14.91 -44.47
C GLU A 41 7.05 -13.76 -44.14
N THR A 42 7.03 -13.29 -42.89
CA THR A 42 8.18 -12.66 -42.24
C THR A 42 8.05 -12.82 -40.74
N SER A 43 8.91 -13.68 -40.21
CA SER A 43 9.63 -13.59 -38.92
C SER A 43 8.89 -12.98 -37.72
N SER A 44 8.60 -13.86 -36.77
CA SER A 44 8.25 -13.55 -35.39
C SER A 44 9.39 -12.79 -34.67
N SER A 45 9.15 -11.54 -34.31
CA SER A 45 9.78 -10.92 -33.15
C SER A 45 8.67 -10.44 -32.22
N GLY A 46 8.40 -11.24 -31.20
CA GLY A 46 7.35 -11.00 -30.21
C GLY A 46 7.66 -9.82 -29.30
N GLN A 47 7.54 -8.58 -29.79
CA GLN A 47 7.35 -7.43 -28.92
C GLN A 47 5.87 -7.36 -28.54
N ARG A 48 5.52 -8.07 -27.47
CA ARG A 48 4.28 -7.86 -26.72
C ARG A 48 4.23 -6.38 -26.32
N ARG A 49 3.34 -5.60 -26.94
CA ARG A 49 3.01 -4.23 -26.52
C ARG A 49 2.52 -4.25 -25.07
N ARG A 50 3.44 -4.10 -24.10
CA ARG A 50 3.14 -3.70 -22.72
C ARG A 50 2.60 -2.26 -22.78
N ARG A 51 1.28 -2.10 -22.85
CA ARG A 51 0.64 -0.78 -22.81
C ARG A 51 0.43 -0.34 -21.36
N GLN A 52 1.30 0.58 -20.96
CA GLN A 52 1.13 1.69 -20.00
C GLN A 52 0.26 1.46 -18.76
N GLN A 53 0.84 0.79 -17.76
CA GLN A 53 0.76 1.32 -16.40
C GLN A 53 1.99 2.23 -16.23
N GLN A 54 1.80 3.50 -15.86
CA GLN A 54 2.92 4.35 -15.43
C GLN A 54 3.68 3.56 -14.36
N ARG A 55 5.00 3.35 -14.51
CA ARG A 55 5.84 2.84 -13.43
C ARG A 55 6.44 4.04 -12.71
N ARG A 56 6.32 4.05 -11.38
CA ARG A 56 6.67 5.15 -10.47
C ARG A 56 8.02 4.92 -9.80
N PRO A 57 8.65 5.98 -9.25
CA PRO A 57 9.99 5.86 -8.77
C PRO A 57 10.07 5.05 -7.47
N HIS A 58 11.23 4.47 -7.21
CA HIS A 58 11.52 3.89 -5.91
C HIS A 58 11.60 4.97 -4.83
N ASN A 59 11.40 4.58 -3.58
CA ASN A 59 11.50 5.48 -2.43
C ASN A 59 12.96 5.91 -2.15
N LEU A 60 13.94 5.39 -2.90
CA LEU A 60 15.31 5.88 -2.93
C LEU A 60 15.53 6.71 -4.19
N LEU A 61 15.95 7.95 -4.01
CA LEU A 61 16.30 8.85 -5.10
C LEU A 61 17.81 9.10 -5.12
N PRO A 62 18.45 9.12 -6.31
CA PRO A 62 19.85 9.49 -6.45
C PRO A 62 20.05 10.91 -5.92
N ASN A 63 21.19 11.18 -5.28
CA ASN A 63 21.52 12.50 -4.76
C ASN A 63 21.41 13.61 -5.83
N GLU A 64 21.62 13.27 -7.11
CA GLU A 64 21.45 14.21 -8.22
C GLU A 64 20.03 14.78 -8.35
N CYS A 65 19.03 14.11 -7.75
CA CYS A 65 17.64 14.56 -7.73
C CYS A 65 17.32 15.52 -6.57
N LEU A 66 18.17 15.64 -5.53
CA LEU A 66 17.92 16.41 -4.30
C LEU A 66 17.42 17.84 -4.58
N LYS A 67 18.16 18.58 -5.41
CA LYS A 67 17.86 19.98 -5.77
C LYS A 67 16.54 20.19 -6.51
N VAL A 68 15.92 19.10 -6.95
CA VAL A 68 14.71 19.12 -7.77
C VAL A 68 13.53 18.47 -7.05
N ILE A 69 13.80 17.54 -6.13
CA ILE A 69 12.78 16.94 -5.26
C ILE A 69 12.04 18.03 -4.47
N GLU A 70 12.75 19.03 -3.94
CA GLU A 70 12.15 20.17 -3.22
C GLU A 70 11.15 20.97 -4.08
N LYS A 71 11.28 20.91 -5.40
CA LYS A 71 10.37 21.61 -6.35
C LYS A 71 9.20 20.75 -6.78
N LEU A 72 9.23 19.45 -6.48
CA LEU A 72 8.17 18.53 -6.80
C LEU A 72 7.22 18.42 -5.61
N LEU A 73 5.92 18.42 -5.90
CA LEU A 73 4.89 18.19 -4.90
C LEU A 73 4.79 16.70 -4.61
N LEU A 74 5.74 16.18 -3.84
CA LEU A 74 5.85 14.78 -3.44
C LEU A 74 5.48 14.63 -1.95
N PRO A 75 4.74 13.58 -1.56
CA PRO A 75 4.64 13.17 -0.17
C PRO A 75 6.04 12.89 0.42
N PRO A 76 6.36 13.29 1.65
CA PRO A 76 7.60 12.97 2.35
C PRO A 76 7.82 11.48 2.49
N ARG A 77 6.79 10.69 2.85
CA ARG A 77 6.89 9.22 2.88
C ARG A 77 7.13 8.57 1.51
N TRP A 78 7.07 9.36 0.43
CA TRP A 78 7.42 8.90 -0.92
C TRP A 78 8.93 8.86 -1.15
N VAL A 79 9.72 9.61 -0.40
CA VAL A 79 11.19 9.62 -0.44
C VAL A 79 11.69 9.12 0.91
N TYR A 80 12.00 7.84 0.98
CA TYR A 80 12.47 7.19 2.21
C TYR A 80 13.91 7.59 2.53
N THR A 81 14.80 7.59 1.54
CA THR A 81 16.15 8.16 1.66
C THR A 81 16.64 8.73 0.33
N ILE A 82 17.65 9.59 0.43
CA ILE A 82 18.44 10.01 -0.72
C ILE A 82 19.76 9.27 -0.62
N ASP A 83 20.14 8.56 -1.68
CA ASP A 83 21.39 7.81 -1.67
C ASP A 83 22.57 8.79 -1.65
N ALA A 84 23.09 9.01 -0.44
CA ALA A 84 24.25 9.85 -0.17
C ALA A 84 25.52 9.02 0.08
N THR A 85 25.52 7.69 -0.16
CA THR A 85 26.70 6.87 0.16
C THR A 85 27.90 7.29 -0.70
N PRO A 86 29.13 7.23 -0.16
CA PRO A 86 30.33 7.67 -0.88
C PRO A 86 30.61 6.87 -2.16
N ASP A 87 30.17 5.61 -2.21
CA ASP A 87 30.32 4.63 -3.29
C ASP A 87 29.09 4.51 -4.22
N ARG A 88 28.02 5.27 -3.94
CA ARG A 88 26.77 5.46 -4.71
C ARG A 88 26.33 4.25 -5.56
N GLU A 89 25.74 3.25 -4.92
CA GLU A 89 25.09 2.15 -5.63
C GLU A 89 23.92 2.65 -6.52
N LEU A 90 23.28 3.78 -6.20
CA LEU A 90 22.14 4.34 -6.91
C LEU A 90 22.45 5.72 -7.51
N THR A 91 23.39 5.74 -8.46
CA THR A 91 23.61 6.89 -9.34
C THR A 91 22.65 6.89 -10.55
N LEU A 92 22.59 8.02 -11.26
CA LEU A 92 22.05 8.08 -12.63
C LEU A 92 22.83 7.21 -13.65
N SER A 93 23.88 6.48 -13.24
CA SER A 93 24.55 5.45 -14.05
C SER A 93 24.00 4.05 -13.78
N TYR A 94 23.15 3.85 -12.77
CA TYR A 94 22.68 2.54 -12.38
C TYR A 94 21.46 2.10 -13.22
N ARG A 95 21.62 0.99 -13.96
CA ARG A 95 20.61 0.46 -14.89
C ARG A 95 19.25 0.23 -14.23
N ARG A 96 19.24 -0.50 -13.11
CA ARG A 96 18.01 -0.90 -12.42
C ARG A 96 17.18 0.29 -11.94
N TRP A 97 17.84 1.36 -11.54
CA TRP A 97 17.15 2.59 -11.18
C TRP A 97 16.41 3.15 -12.40
N TRP A 98 17.05 3.27 -13.56
CA TRP A 98 16.36 3.70 -14.78
C TRP A 98 15.26 2.77 -15.24
N GLU A 99 15.46 1.45 -15.16
CA GLU A 99 14.44 0.47 -15.56
C GLU A 99 13.19 0.54 -14.68
N THR A 100 13.37 0.79 -13.39
CA THR A 100 12.23 0.88 -12.48
C THR A 100 11.54 2.24 -12.55
N ASN A 101 12.31 3.32 -12.62
CA ASN A 101 11.81 4.69 -12.49
C ASN A 101 11.47 5.33 -13.85
N GLY A 102 11.87 4.72 -14.97
CA GLY A 102 11.95 5.35 -16.29
C GLY A 102 10.66 6.02 -16.79
N LEU A 103 9.50 5.39 -16.59
CA LEU A 103 8.22 5.97 -17.04
C LEU A 103 7.84 7.24 -16.27
N TRP A 104 8.11 7.28 -14.96
CA TRP A 104 7.92 8.48 -14.15
C TRP A 104 8.96 9.54 -14.47
N LEU A 105 10.22 9.16 -14.66
CA LEU A 105 11.29 10.09 -15.04
C LEU A 105 10.99 10.77 -16.39
N GLU A 106 10.46 10.03 -17.36
CA GLU A 106 10.00 10.60 -18.63
C GLU A 106 8.82 11.55 -18.44
N SER A 107 7.83 11.15 -17.64
CA SER A 107 6.64 11.97 -17.36
C SER A 107 6.98 13.27 -16.61
N ASN A 108 8.06 13.27 -15.83
CA ASN A 108 8.51 14.40 -15.03
C ASN A 108 9.81 15.04 -15.53
N LYS A 109 10.28 14.67 -16.73
CA LYS A 109 11.58 15.06 -17.29
C LYS A 109 11.87 16.56 -17.19
N LYS A 110 10.87 17.38 -17.51
CA LYS A 110 10.96 18.85 -17.44
C LYS A 110 11.04 19.35 -16.01
N ALA A 111 10.18 18.82 -15.14
CA ALA A 111 10.12 19.22 -13.74
C ALA A 111 11.40 18.80 -12.98
N LEU A 112 11.96 17.64 -13.34
CA LEU A 112 13.20 17.08 -12.78
C LEU A 112 14.48 17.77 -13.25
N GLY A 113 14.41 18.71 -14.20
CA GLY A 113 15.61 19.42 -14.69
C GLY A 113 16.69 18.50 -15.29
N LEU A 114 16.35 17.26 -15.67
CA LEU A 114 17.32 16.29 -16.17
C LEU A 114 17.85 16.71 -17.54
N ASN A 115 19.15 16.99 -17.61
CA ASN A 115 19.82 17.48 -18.81
C ASN A 115 20.20 16.34 -19.78
N ALA A 116 20.63 16.70 -21.00
CA ALA A 116 20.99 15.72 -22.02
C ALA A 116 22.11 14.75 -21.59
N LYS A 117 23.05 15.20 -20.73
CA LYS A 117 24.11 14.36 -20.19
C LYS A 117 23.53 13.25 -19.30
N GLN A 118 22.59 13.57 -18.43
CA GLN A 118 21.93 12.59 -17.55
C GLN A 118 21.08 11.58 -18.34
N TRP A 119 20.39 12.01 -19.39
CA TRP A 119 19.69 11.10 -20.30
C TRP A 119 20.63 10.22 -21.11
N LYS A 120 21.83 10.70 -21.45
CA LYS A 120 22.85 9.86 -22.07
C LYS A 120 23.34 8.76 -21.10
N MET A 121 23.50 9.08 -19.81
CA MET A 121 23.84 8.09 -18.79
C MET A 121 22.77 6.98 -18.69
N ARG A 122 21.48 7.31 -18.83
CA ARG A 122 20.41 6.31 -18.97
C ARG A 122 20.65 5.39 -20.16
N GLU A 123 20.85 5.95 -21.35
CA GLU A 123 21.04 5.13 -22.56
C GLU A 123 22.29 4.27 -22.47
N GLU A 124 23.34 4.73 -21.78
CA GLU A 124 24.55 3.94 -21.51
C GLU A 124 24.28 2.82 -20.49
N ALA A 125 23.57 3.12 -19.40
CA ALA A 125 23.19 2.13 -18.39
C ALA A 125 22.25 1.05 -18.93
N LEU A 126 21.31 1.41 -19.81
CA LEU A 126 20.35 0.47 -20.43
C LEU A 126 20.95 -0.37 -21.56
N LYS A 127 22.22 -0.13 -21.97
CA LYS A 127 22.94 -1.00 -22.92
C LYS A 127 23.57 -2.20 -22.26
N ASP A 128 23.80 -2.14 -20.96
CA ASP A 128 24.28 -3.30 -20.22
C ASP A 128 23.14 -4.31 -20.15
N ASP A 129 23.33 -5.49 -20.71
CA ASP A 129 22.37 -6.61 -20.66
C ASP A 129 22.71 -7.60 -19.52
N SER A 130 23.71 -7.31 -18.70
CA SER A 130 24.09 -8.15 -17.57
C SER A 130 22.94 -8.31 -16.55
N PRO A 131 22.82 -9.46 -15.88
CA PRO A 131 21.86 -9.64 -14.79
C PRO A 131 22.07 -8.59 -13.69
N LEU A 132 21.00 -8.02 -13.15
CA LEU A 132 21.09 -7.02 -12.10
C LEU A 132 21.58 -7.66 -10.79
N GLU A 133 22.69 -7.18 -10.23
CA GLU A 133 23.19 -7.63 -8.93
C GLU A 133 22.28 -7.14 -7.77
N GLY A 134 22.15 -7.99 -6.74
CA GLY A 134 21.53 -7.64 -5.46
C GLY A 134 20.18 -8.33 -5.19
N TYR A 135 19.37 -8.61 -6.22
CA TYR A 135 18.13 -9.37 -6.11
C TYR A 135 18.17 -10.50 -7.14
N ASP A 136 18.04 -11.74 -6.68
CA ASP A 136 18.05 -12.91 -7.56
C ASP A 136 16.81 -12.97 -8.48
N ALA A 137 15.73 -12.28 -8.08
CA ALA A 137 14.50 -12.16 -8.84
C ALA A 137 14.59 -11.07 -9.93
N ASN A 138 14.40 -11.48 -11.18
CA ASN A 138 14.44 -10.61 -12.36
C ASN A 138 13.12 -10.59 -13.13
N ALA A 139 12.22 -11.54 -12.85
CA ALA A 139 10.92 -11.68 -13.49
C ALA A 139 9.78 -11.37 -12.52
N LEU A 140 8.64 -10.89 -13.03
CA LEU A 140 7.48 -10.57 -12.18
C LEU A 140 6.88 -11.82 -11.52
N GLU A 141 7.17 -12.98 -12.09
CA GLU A 141 6.76 -14.30 -11.63
C GLU A 141 7.68 -14.91 -10.58
N ASP A 142 8.85 -14.30 -10.35
CA ASP A 142 9.74 -14.71 -9.29
C ASP A 142 9.14 -14.35 -7.92
N PHE A 143 9.32 -15.24 -6.96
CA PHE A 143 8.91 -15.02 -5.58
C PHE A 143 10.11 -14.58 -4.75
N ILE A 144 9.93 -13.53 -3.96
CA ILE A 144 10.98 -12.93 -3.13
C ILE A 144 10.63 -13.01 -1.65
N CYS A 145 11.67 -13.08 -0.83
CA CYS A 145 11.54 -12.98 0.62
C CYS A 145 11.24 -11.53 1.05
N MET A 146 10.30 -11.40 1.97
CA MET A 146 9.80 -10.15 2.53
C MET A 146 10.04 -10.09 4.04
N ASN A 147 9.98 -8.90 4.62
CA ASN A 147 10.01 -8.74 6.06
C ASN A 147 8.61 -9.04 6.57
N PRO A 148 8.46 -9.46 7.83
CA PRO A 148 7.17 -9.46 8.48
C PRO A 148 6.46 -8.10 8.29
N PRO A 149 5.13 -8.07 8.13
CA PRO A 149 4.35 -6.84 8.15
C PRO A 149 4.55 -6.07 9.47
N ALA A 150 4.19 -4.78 9.50
CA ALA A 150 4.54 -3.88 10.61
C ALA A 150 4.12 -4.42 11.99
N GLY A 151 2.87 -4.89 12.13
CA GLY A 151 2.35 -5.45 13.38
C GLY A 151 2.98 -6.77 13.84
N GLU A 152 3.89 -7.34 13.05
CA GLU A 152 4.61 -8.59 13.37
C GLU A 152 6.09 -8.33 13.74
N ARG A 153 6.53 -7.07 13.74
CA ARG A 153 7.92 -6.71 14.05
C ARG A 153 8.15 -6.48 15.54
N ASP A 154 7.11 -6.14 16.30
CA ASP A 154 7.24 -5.56 17.64
C ASP A 154 6.96 -6.55 18.79
N SER A 155 6.63 -7.82 18.52
CA SER A 155 6.31 -8.77 19.60
C SER A 155 7.51 -9.24 20.44
N ASN A 156 8.72 -8.75 20.15
CA ASN A 156 9.94 -9.02 20.92
C ASN A 156 10.73 -7.75 21.26
N ASP A 157 10.25 -6.58 20.87
CA ASP A 157 10.83 -5.29 21.21
C ASP A 157 10.16 -4.84 22.51
N GLY A 158 10.62 -5.42 23.62
CA GLY A 158 10.32 -4.84 24.92
C GLY A 158 11.00 -3.49 24.99
N ASP A 159 10.20 -2.42 25.02
CA ASP A 159 10.52 -1.06 25.46
C ASP A 159 12.03 -0.77 25.57
N GLU A 160 12.72 -0.65 24.43
CA GLU A 160 14.01 0.05 24.38
C GLU A 160 13.68 1.47 23.95
N ASP A 161 13.38 2.27 24.97
CA ASP A 161 13.43 3.73 24.92
C ASP A 161 14.70 4.16 24.18
N GLY A 162 14.54 5.13 23.28
CA GLY A 162 15.61 5.58 22.38
C GLY A 162 16.84 6.04 23.15
N GLU A 163 17.88 5.23 23.13
CA GLU A 163 19.23 5.75 23.25
C GLU A 163 19.69 6.06 21.83
N GLU A 164 19.53 7.33 21.47
CA GLU A 164 20.28 7.94 20.39
C GLU A 164 21.76 7.70 20.71
N ASP A 165 22.46 7.02 19.82
CA ASP A 165 23.93 6.89 19.85
C ASP A 165 24.53 8.31 19.77
N GLU A 166 24.64 8.99 20.91
CA GLU A 166 25.54 10.13 21.07
C GLU A 166 26.96 9.57 21.08
N ASP A 167 27.61 9.71 19.93
CA ASP A 167 29.07 9.62 19.80
C ASP A 167 29.70 10.72 20.69
N GLU A 168 29.85 10.44 21.99
CA GLU A 168 30.65 11.27 22.88
C GLU A 168 32.14 11.06 22.57
N ASP A 169 32.66 12.01 21.79
CA ASP A 169 34.08 12.28 21.65
C ASP A 169 34.73 12.39 23.04
N LYS A 170 35.69 11.48 23.27
CA LYS A 170 36.55 11.47 24.45
C LYS A 170 37.47 12.68 24.43
N ASP A 171 37.09 13.74 25.13
CA ASP A 171 38.04 14.73 25.63
C ASP A 171 38.09 14.67 27.16
N ASN A 172 39.24 14.20 27.64
CA ASN A 172 39.67 14.32 29.03
C ASN A 172 39.75 15.79 29.40
N GLU A 173 39.09 16.22 30.47
CA GLU A 173 39.62 17.30 31.30
C GLU A 173 39.19 17.11 32.76
N ASP A 174 40.21 17.04 33.61
CA ASP A 174 40.17 16.89 35.06
C ASP A 174 39.41 18.05 35.73
N GLY A 175 38.60 17.74 36.74
CA GLY A 175 37.97 18.74 37.59
C GLY A 175 37.31 18.12 38.82
N GLU A 176 38.10 17.95 39.88
CA GLU A 176 37.64 17.70 41.24
C GLU A 176 36.70 18.82 41.68
N GLU A 177 35.56 18.51 42.31
CA GLU A 177 35.09 19.24 43.50
C GLU A 177 33.98 18.47 44.25
N ASP A 178 34.21 18.38 45.56
CA ASP A 178 33.40 17.74 46.58
C ASP A 178 32.05 18.43 46.81
N GLY A 179 31.05 17.65 47.25
CA GLY A 179 29.78 18.17 47.72
C GLY A 179 28.85 17.10 48.28
N GLU A 180 29.12 16.69 49.51
CA GLU A 180 28.19 15.92 50.35
C GLU A 180 26.89 16.72 50.58
N GLU A 181 25.73 16.07 50.49
CA GLU A 181 24.66 16.24 51.49
C GLU A 181 23.60 15.13 51.43
N ASP A 182 23.32 14.62 52.62
CA ASP A 182 22.43 13.51 52.96
C ASP A 182 20.95 13.76 52.63
N GLY A 183 20.23 12.69 52.31
CA GLY A 183 18.78 12.66 52.21
C GLY A 183 18.22 11.24 52.22
N ASP A 184 18.07 10.69 53.42
CA ASP A 184 17.36 9.44 53.70
C ASP A 184 15.92 9.48 53.16
N ASP A 185 15.51 8.43 52.43
CA ASP A 185 14.13 7.93 52.50
C ASP A 185 14.08 6.43 52.15
N GLU A 186 13.78 5.61 53.17
CA GLU A 186 13.49 4.18 53.04
C GLU A 186 12.07 3.98 52.47
N VAL A 187 11.91 3.32 51.32
CA VAL A 187 10.74 2.47 51.06
C VAL A 187 11.12 1.17 50.34
N ARG A 188 10.78 0.06 50.99
CA ARG A 188 10.90 -1.33 50.54
C ARG A 188 10.04 -1.61 49.31
N GLY A 189 10.59 -2.33 48.33
CA GLY A 189 9.83 -3.04 47.31
C GLY A 189 10.68 -4.10 46.60
N SER A 190 10.28 -5.37 46.69
CA SER A 190 10.96 -6.54 46.12
C SER A 190 11.29 -6.38 44.62
N GLY A 191 12.57 -6.13 44.32
CA GLY A 191 13.12 -6.28 42.97
C GLY A 191 13.56 -7.73 42.72
N ASN A 192 12.84 -8.43 41.86
CA ASN A 192 13.26 -9.70 41.29
C ASN A 192 14.52 -9.43 40.45
N LYS A 193 15.71 -9.77 40.96
CA LYS A 193 16.98 -9.74 40.20
C LYS A 193 16.93 -10.85 39.15
N GLU A 194 16.28 -10.60 38.02
CA GLU A 194 16.66 -11.30 36.80
C GLU A 194 18.10 -10.92 36.46
N SER A 195 18.91 -11.94 36.21
CA SER A 195 20.34 -11.80 36.06
C SER A 195 20.67 -11.00 34.79
N SER A 196 21.57 -10.03 34.88
CA SER A 196 22.01 -9.19 33.74
C SER A 196 22.68 -9.99 32.61
N ALA A 197 23.03 -11.26 32.86
CA ALA A 197 23.59 -12.17 31.86
C ALA A 197 22.52 -12.69 30.87
N ASP A 198 21.27 -12.86 31.30
CA ASP A 198 20.19 -13.36 30.44
C ASP A 198 19.71 -12.30 29.44
N LYS A 199 19.71 -11.01 29.82
CA LYS A 199 19.39 -9.90 28.91
C LYS A 199 20.44 -9.73 27.80
N LYS A 200 21.73 -9.80 28.15
CA LYS A 200 22.83 -9.67 27.17
C LYS A 200 22.88 -10.81 26.15
N GLY A 201 22.43 -12.01 26.53
CA GLY A 201 22.30 -13.16 25.64
C GLY A 201 21.15 -13.03 24.65
N LYS A 202 19.97 -12.58 25.11
CA LYS A 202 18.78 -12.38 24.27
C LYS A 202 18.96 -11.28 23.22
N ASN A 203 19.60 -10.16 23.58
CA ASN A 203 19.84 -9.06 22.62
C ASN A 203 20.72 -9.52 21.45
N LYS A 204 21.78 -10.30 21.73
CA LYS A 204 22.68 -10.80 20.69
C LYS A 204 22.03 -11.79 19.72
N GLU A 205 21.10 -12.63 20.20
CA GLU A 205 20.37 -13.59 19.37
C GLU A 205 19.32 -12.88 18.49
N ALA A 206 18.60 -11.90 19.05
CA ALA A 206 17.66 -11.06 18.32
C ALA A 206 18.35 -10.23 17.22
N ASP A 207 19.52 -9.66 17.50
CA ASP A 207 20.32 -8.92 16.52
C ASP A 207 20.78 -9.83 15.36
N THR A 208 21.17 -11.07 15.68
CA THR A 208 21.58 -12.06 14.68
C THR A 208 20.41 -12.48 13.78
N GLU A 209 19.21 -12.64 14.34
CA GLU A 209 17.99 -12.95 13.59
C GLU A 209 17.54 -11.77 12.72
N LYS A 210 17.56 -10.54 13.26
CA LYS A 210 17.27 -9.29 12.51
C LYS A 210 18.25 -9.13 11.34
N GLU A 211 19.54 -9.40 11.55
CA GLU A 211 20.55 -9.36 10.48
C GLU A 211 20.33 -10.46 9.43
N ALA A 212 19.99 -11.68 9.85
CA ALA A 212 19.67 -12.79 8.94
C ALA A 212 18.42 -12.51 8.10
N LEU A 213 17.37 -11.93 8.69
CA LEU A 213 16.18 -11.46 7.97
C LEU A 213 16.55 -10.40 6.94
N ARG A 214 17.31 -9.37 7.33
CA ARG A 214 17.81 -8.33 6.42
C ARG A 214 18.60 -8.92 5.23
N LYS A 215 19.42 -9.94 5.46
CA LYS A 215 20.19 -10.62 4.40
C LYS A 215 19.32 -11.40 3.41
N ARG A 216 18.18 -11.95 3.85
CA ARG A 216 17.23 -12.68 3.00
C ARG A 216 16.33 -11.77 2.19
N MET A 217 16.11 -10.53 2.63
CA MET A 217 15.21 -9.60 1.98
C MET A 217 15.48 -9.44 0.49
N GLY A 218 14.43 -9.61 -0.32
CA GLY A 218 14.52 -9.48 -1.77
C GLY A 218 15.20 -10.64 -2.50
N LYS A 219 15.75 -11.63 -1.77
CA LYS A 219 16.32 -12.85 -2.35
C LYS A 219 15.21 -13.79 -2.82
N LEU A 220 15.56 -14.71 -3.71
CA LEU A 220 14.60 -15.64 -4.29
C LEU A 220 14.07 -16.58 -3.20
N ALA A 221 12.76 -16.67 -3.06
CA ALA A 221 12.13 -17.51 -2.03
C ALA A 221 12.51 -18.99 -2.15
N SER A 222 12.79 -19.47 -3.37
CA SER A 222 13.25 -20.85 -3.58
C SER A 222 14.62 -21.15 -2.96
N GLN A 223 15.41 -20.13 -2.63
CA GLN A 223 16.70 -20.28 -1.92
C GLN A 223 16.52 -20.27 -0.40
N HIS A 224 15.32 -19.91 0.09
CA HIS A 224 14.97 -19.79 1.50
C HIS A 224 13.61 -20.44 1.78
N PRO A 225 13.44 -21.76 1.55
CA PRO A 225 12.16 -22.44 1.68
C PRO A 225 11.58 -22.42 3.10
N GLU A 226 12.41 -22.14 4.11
CA GLU A 226 12.00 -21.95 5.51
C GLU A 226 11.37 -20.57 5.77
N HIS A 227 11.60 -19.60 4.87
CA HIS A 227 11.14 -18.24 5.06
C HIS A 227 9.65 -18.11 4.72
N LEU A 228 8.84 -17.79 5.73
CA LEU A 228 7.38 -17.71 5.60
C LEU A 228 6.91 -16.53 4.73
N TRP A 229 7.58 -15.39 4.87
CA TRP A 229 7.12 -14.11 4.32
C TRP A 229 7.54 -13.99 2.86
N VAL A 230 6.68 -14.44 1.96
CA VAL A 230 6.98 -14.52 0.54
C VAL A 230 5.92 -13.81 -0.29
N ILE A 231 6.35 -13.13 -1.36
CA ILE A 231 5.48 -12.47 -2.32
C ILE A 231 6.04 -12.62 -3.74
N SER A 232 5.19 -12.68 -4.77
CA SER A 232 5.70 -12.51 -6.13
C SER A 232 6.21 -11.08 -6.32
N LEU A 233 7.24 -10.89 -7.15
CA LEU A 233 7.76 -9.56 -7.46
C LEU A 233 6.67 -8.67 -8.07
N GLY A 234 5.77 -9.25 -8.88
CA GLY A 234 4.60 -8.53 -9.40
C GLY A 234 3.60 -8.11 -8.31
N GLY A 235 3.38 -8.95 -7.29
CA GLY A 235 2.58 -8.60 -6.12
C GLY A 235 3.22 -7.50 -5.28
N PHE A 236 4.55 -7.51 -5.16
CA PHE A 236 5.30 -6.47 -4.46
C PHE A 236 5.22 -5.13 -5.17
N GLU A 237 5.33 -5.13 -6.51
CA GLU A 237 5.07 -3.93 -7.32
C GLU A 237 3.63 -3.41 -7.11
N ARG A 238 2.64 -4.31 -6.96
CA ARG A 238 1.25 -3.92 -6.67
C ARG A 238 1.08 -3.30 -5.29
N TYR A 239 1.61 -3.95 -4.25
CA TYR A 239 1.61 -3.41 -2.89
C TYR A 239 2.20 -1.99 -2.87
N ARG A 240 3.43 -1.85 -3.39
CA ARG A 240 4.11 -0.54 -3.43
C ARG A 240 3.33 0.49 -4.21
N TRP A 241 2.78 0.11 -5.35
CA TRP A 241 1.95 1.01 -6.15
C TRP A 241 0.78 1.57 -5.34
N TRP A 242 0.05 0.71 -4.63
CA TRP A 242 -1.11 1.13 -3.86
C TRP A 242 -0.75 1.93 -2.61
N SER A 243 0.30 1.56 -1.87
CA SER A 243 0.81 2.37 -0.76
C SER A 243 1.17 3.79 -1.25
N GLN A 244 1.81 3.89 -2.40
CA GLN A 244 2.13 5.16 -3.03
C GLN A 244 0.90 5.96 -3.48
N GLU A 245 -0.18 5.30 -3.93
CA GLU A 245 -1.43 5.98 -4.23
C GLU A 245 -2.08 6.56 -2.96
N ILE A 246 -1.93 5.90 -1.81
CA ILE A 246 -2.42 6.42 -0.52
C ILE A 246 -1.63 7.65 -0.08
N CYS A 247 -0.29 7.64 -0.13
CA CYS A 247 0.52 8.80 0.29
C CYS A 247 0.13 10.10 -0.42
N LYS A 248 -0.32 10.03 -1.69
CA LYS A 248 -0.76 11.23 -2.44
C LYS A 248 -2.05 11.86 -1.95
N ARG A 249 -2.76 11.17 -1.07
CA ARG A 249 -4.07 11.54 -0.55
C ARG A 249 -4.04 11.72 0.97
N ASN A 250 -2.90 11.43 1.60
CA ASN A 250 -2.69 11.64 3.02
C ASN A 250 -2.32 13.11 3.27
N GLN A 251 -3.14 13.83 4.02
CA GLN A 251 -2.92 15.25 4.28
C GLN A 251 -1.70 15.55 5.16
N ASP A 252 -1.35 14.62 6.07
CA ASP A 252 -0.22 14.75 6.98
C ASP A 252 1.11 14.66 6.23
N ASP A 253 1.17 13.80 5.21
CA ASP A 253 2.28 13.78 4.26
C ASP A 253 2.48 15.17 3.64
N TYR A 254 1.42 15.92 3.35
CA TYR A 254 1.59 17.28 2.77
C TYR A 254 1.72 18.38 3.82
N SER A 255 1.80 18.05 5.12
CA SER A 255 1.74 19.03 6.22
C SER A 255 0.52 19.96 6.09
N MET A 256 -0.62 19.37 5.75
CA MET A 256 -1.88 20.05 5.50
C MET A 256 -2.97 19.52 6.41
N TYR A 257 -3.95 20.38 6.73
CA TYR A 257 -5.22 19.98 7.30
C TYR A 257 -6.36 20.43 6.39
N ILE A 258 -7.01 19.49 5.72
CA ILE A 258 -8.11 19.77 4.78
C ILE A 258 -9.45 19.63 5.51
N TYR A 259 -9.69 18.46 6.08
CA TYR A 259 -10.72 18.16 7.09
C TYR A 259 -10.43 16.77 7.69
N ASN A 260 -11.10 16.42 8.79
CA ASN A 260 -10.81 15.24 9.61
C ASN A 260 -10.60 13.95 8.80
N ASP A 261 -11.56 13.61 7.94
CA ASP A 261 -11.59 12.31 7.25
C ASP A 261 -10.99 12.36 5.83
N PHE A 262 -10.35 13.46 5.43
CA PHE A 262 -9.86 13.64 4.05
C PHE A 262 -8.96 12.49 3.61
N SER A 263 -7.99 12.12 4.47
CA SER A 263 -7.07 11.01 4.21
C SER A 263 -7.80 9.67 4.10
N TRP A 264 -8.80 9.41 4.94
CA TRP A 264 -9.56 8.16 4.94
C TRP A 264 -10.45 8.01 3.70
N TYR A 265 -11.13 9.08 3.28
CA TYR A 265 -11.81 9.09 1.98
C TYR A 265 -10.81 8.88 0.83
N GLY A 266 -9.59 9.39 0.97
CA GLY A 266 -8.48 9.13 0.07
C GLY A 266 -8.09 7.66 0.00
N VAL A 267 -7.94 6.98 1.14
CA VAL A 267 -7.68 5.53 1.22
C VAL A 267 -8.83 4.75 0.57
N ILE A 268 -10.08 5.08 0.89
CA ILE A 268 -11.27 4.45 0.29
C ILE A 268 -11.23 4.59 -1.25
N GLU A 269 -10.93 5.77 -1.79
CA GLU A 269 -10.80 5.96 -3.24
C GLU A 269 -9.72 5.05 -3.85
N VAL A 270 -8.61 4.83 -3.14
CA VAL A 270 -7.56 3.90 -3.58
C VAL A 270 -8.05 2.46 -3.58
N LEU A 271 -8.72 2.02 -2.52
CA LEU A 271 -9.30 0.67 -2.44
C LEU A 271 -10.33 0.44 -3.56
N GLU A 272 -11.14 1.44 -3.89
CA GLU A 272 -12.05 1.38 -5.03
C GLU A 272 -11.32 1.30 -6.37
N ASN A 273 -10.23 2.05 -6.54
CA ASN A 273 -9.36 1.93 -7.70
C ASN A 273 -8.74 0.53 -7.82
N MET A 274 -8.44 -0.14 -6.70
CA MET A 274 -8.01 -1.54 -6.69
C MET A 274 -9.10 -2.46 -7.26
N PHE A 275 -10.36 -2.26 -6.88
CA PHE A 275 -11.46 -3.03 -7.45
C PHE A 275 -11.65 -2.82 -8.95
N VAL A 276 -11.48 -1.58 -9.44
CA VAL A 276 -11.45 -1.28 -10.88
C VAL A 276 -10.31 -2.02 -11.57
N GLN A 277 -9.13 -2.01 -10.97
CA GLN A 277 -7.97 -2.71 -11.49
C GLN A 277 -8.19 -4.23 -11.53
N PHE A 278 -8.69 -4.82 -10.45
CA PHE A 278 -8.97 -6.25 -10.37
C PHE A 278 -10.03 -6.67 -11.40
N GLU A 279 -11.13 -5.91 -11.53
CA GLU A 279 -12.13 -6.15 -12.58
C GLU A 279 -11.50 -6.13 -13.98
N ARG A 280 -10.60 -5.18 -14.24
CA ARG A 280 -9.91 -5.07 -15.52
C ARG A 280 -9.02 -6.29 -15.80
N VAL A 281 -8.27 -6.76 -14.80
CA VAL A 281 -7.44 -7.97 -14.92
C VAL A 281 -8.32 -9.18 -15.17
N LEU A 282 -9.36 -9.38 -14.35
CA LEU A 282 -10.27 -10.52 -14.45
C LEU A 282 -11.01 -10.58 -15.80
N LYS A 283 -11.37 -9.42 -16.37
CA LYS A 283 -12.00 -9.33 -17.70
C LYS A 283 -11.04 -9.43 -18.88
N SER A 284 -9.73 -9.40 -18.64
CA SER A 284 -8.74 -9.52 -19.71
C SER A 284 -8.85 -10.91 -20.36
N LYS A 285 -8.90 -10.96 -21.69
CA LYS A 285 -9.10 -12.22 -22.43
C LYS A 285 -8.00 -13.26 -22.20
N ASN A 286 -6.79 -12.80 -21.88
CA ASN A 286 -5.59 -13.61 -21.79
C ASN A 286 -4.83 -13.32 -20.49
N HIS A 287 -5.53 -13.06 -19.38
CA HIS A 287 -4.85 -12.97 -18.09
C HIS A 287 -4.37 -14.37 -17.68
N GLU A 288 -3.19 -14.42 -17.07
CA GLU A 288 -2.72 -15.62 -16.38
C GLU A 288 -3.25 -15.64 -14.94
N PRO A 289 -3.37 -16.82 -14.30
CA PRO A 289 -3.82 -16.89 -12.90
C PRO A 289 -2.96 -16.08 -11.95
N LEU A 290 -1.65 -15.97 -12.24
CA LEU A 290 -0.74 -15.13 -11.46
C LEU A 290 -1.06 -13.64 -11.59
N ASP A 291 -1.59 -13.18 -12.72
CA ASP A 291 -1.97 -11.77 -12.88
C ASP A 291 -3.11 -11.39 -11.93
N VAL A 292 -4.05 -12.32 -11.70
CA VAL A 292 -5.14 -12.15 -10.72
C VAL A 292 -4.62 -12.27 -9.30
N TRP A 293 -3.76 -13.27 -9.03
CA TRP A 293 -3.19 -13.50 -7.71
C TRP A 293 -2.34 -12.32 -7.22
N ARG A 294 -1.56 -11.69 -8.10
CA ARG A 294 -0.77 -10.48 -7.79
C ARG A 294 -1.58 -9.32 -7.23
N GLU A 295 -2.83 -9.18 -7.63
CA GLU A 295 -3.72 -8.14 -7.08
C GLU A 295 -4.14 -8.50 -5.63
N ILE A 296 -4.31 -9.79 -5.32
CA ILE A 296 -4.59 -10.26 -3.96
C ILE A 296 -3.36 -10.14 -3.06
N GLU A 297 -2.18 -10.51 -3.56
CA GLU A 297 -0.90 -10.29 -2.88
C GLU A 297 -0.75 -8.81 -2.52
N GLY A 298 -0.90 -7.93 -3.51
CA GLY A 298 -0.81 -6.49 -3.30
C GLY A 298 -1.78 -5.97 -2.22
N LEU A 299 -3.01 -6.47 -2.20
CA LEU A 299 -4.00 -6.15 -1.16
C LEU A 299 -3.56 -6.65 0.22
N ALA A 300 -3.16 -7.91 0.34
CA ALA A 300 -2.80 -8.51 1.62
C ALA A 300 -1.69 -7.72 2.33
N TRP A 301 -0.66 -7.36 1.58
CA TRP A 301 0.45 -6.56 2.09
C TRP A 301 0.07 -5.10 2.36
N LEU A 302 -0.84 -4.53 1.57
CA LEU A 302 -1.33 -3.16 1.79
C LEU A 302 -2.09 -3.05 3.12
N LEU A 303 -3.04 -3.96 3.36
CA LEU A 303 -3.88 -3.96 4.56
C LEU A 303 -3.06 -4.24 5.83
N ASN A 304 -2.02 -5.07 5.74
CA ASN A 304 -1.15 -5.40 6.87
C ASN A 304 0.09 -4.47 6.97
N GLY A 305 0.18 -3.47 6.10
CA GLY A 305 1.31 -2.54 6.02
C GLY A 305 1.16 -1.26 6.83
N GLY A 306 0.07 -1.11 7.60
CA GLY A 306 -0.20 0.07 8.44
C GLY A 306 -0.47 1.37 7.67
N ASN A 307 -0.76 1.28 6.37
CA ASN A 307 -0.95 2.46 5.51
C ASN A 307 -2.36 2.56 4.93
N ALA A 308 -3.22 1.57 5.15
CA ALA A 308 -4.55 1.50 4.55
C ALA A 308 -5.66 1.47 5.61
N GLU A 309 -5.58 2.38 6.57
CA GLU A 309 -6.61 2.61 7.58
C GLU A 309 -7.78 3.36 6.92
N PHE A 310 -8.97 2.78 6.99
CA PHE A 310 -10.20 3.36 6.45
C PHE A 310 -11.42 3.16 7.37
N GLU A 311 -11.31 2.24 8.33
CA GLU A 311 -12.34 1.85 9.28
C GLU A 311 -12.82 2.96 10.20
N MET A 312 -11.98 3.97 10.43
CA MET A 312 -12.31 5.12 11.27
C MET A 312 -13.11 6.19 10.50
N CYS A 313 -13.30 6.03 9.19
CA CYS A 313 -14.09 6.95 8.37
C CYS A 313 -15.53 7.08 8.90
N ASP A 314 -16.05 8.30 8.86
CA ASP A 314 -17.43 8.63 9.23
C ASP A 314 -18.49 7.97 8.33
N ASP A 315 -18.09 7.39 7.20
CA ASP A 315 -18.93 6.60 6.28
C ASP A 315 -18.76 5.09 6.53
N GLY A 316 -19.21 4.64 7.71
CA GLY A 316 -19.10 3.23 8.12
C GLY A 316 -19.81 2.23 7.20
N GLU A 317 -20.92 2.62 6.55
CA GLU A 317 -21.62 1.76 5.57
C GLU A 317 -20.72 1.49 4.36
N ARG A 318 -20.00 2.50 3.86
CA ARG A 318 -19.05 2.32 2.76
C ARG A 318 -17.88 1.43 3.18
N CYS A 319 -17.37 1.57 4.41
CA CYS A 319 -16.32 0.71 4.94
C CYS A 319 -16.74 -0.77 4.99
N GLN A 320 -17.96 -1.05 5.47
CA GLN A 320 -18.56 -2.38 5.48
C GLN A 320 -18.64 -2.98 4.07
N LEU A 321 -19.12 -2.22 3.09
CA LEU A 321 -19.22 -2.66 1.70
C LEU A 321 -17.85 -2.94 1.06
N ILE A 322 -16.81 -2.19 1.43
CA ILE A 322 -15.43 -2.41 0.98
C ILE A 322 -14.89 -3.74 1.52
N LEU A 323 -15.06 -4.04 2.81
CA LEU A 323 -14.68 -5.34 3.40
C LEU A 323 -15.38 -6.50 2.70
N GLU A 324 -16.65 -6.32 2.38
CA GLU A 324 -17.46 -7.27 1.63
C GLU A 324 -16.97 -7.49 0.18
N LEU A 325 -16.42 -6.45 -0.44
CA LEU A 325 -15.81 -6.50 -1.77
C LEU A 325 -14.43 -7.15 -1.74
N PHE A 326 -13.62 -6.95 -0.68
CA PHE A 326 -12.39 -7.71 -0.48
C PHE A 326 -12.66 -9.20 -0.50
N GLY A 327 -13.60 -9.67 0.32
CA GLY A 327 -13.98 -11.08 0.35
C GLY A 327 -14.41 -11.62 -1.01
N SER A 328 -15.22 -10.84 -1.74
CA SER A 328 -15.68 -11.23 -3.09
C SER A 328 -14.53 -11.29 -4.10
N MET A 329 -13.56 -10.37 -3.99
CA MET A 329 -12.35 -10.33 -4.82
C MET A 329 -11.45 -11.54 -4.55
N ILE A 330 -11.23 -11.88 -3.28
CA ILE A 330 -10.43 -13.04 -2.84
C ILE A 330 -11.07 -14.33 -3.34
N ILE A 331 -12.38 -14.51 -3.17
CA ILE A 331 -13.12 -15.68 -3.66
C ILE A 331 -12.99 -15.81 -5.18
N ALA A 332 -13.10 -14.71 -5.92
CA ALA A 332 -12.93 -14.73 -7.38
C ALA A 332 -11.50 -15.14 -7.79
N ALA A 333 -10.48 -14.72 -7.05
CA ALA A 333 -9.11 -15.14 -7.30
C ALA A 333 -8.90 -16.63 -6.99
N ILE A 334 -9.42 -17.13 -5.86
CA ILE A 334 -9.41 -18.57 -5.52
C ILE A 334 -10.08 -19.37 -6.64
N ASP A 335 -11.23 -18.92 -7.15
CA ASP A 335 -11.92 -19.58 -8.26
C ASP A 335 -11.06 -19.66 -9.53
N GLU A 336 -10.33 -18.59 -9.88
CA GLU A 336 -9.41 -18.60 -11.03
C GLU A 336 -8.24 -19.57 -10.83
N LEU A 337 -7.68 -19.65 -9.61
CA LEU A 337 -6.65 -20.62 -9.27
C LEU A 337 -7.18 -22.06 -9.36
N GLN A 338 -8.37 -22.32 -8.81
CA GLN A 338 -9.01 -23.64 -8.83
C GLN A 338 -9.29 -24.12 -10.26
N LYS A 339 -9.79 -23.24 -11.15
CA LYS A 339 -10.04 -23.56 -12.58
C LYS A 339 -8.79 -24.05 -13.31
N LYS A 340 -7.61 -23.70 -12.82
CA LYS A 340 -6.31 -24.07 -13.38
C LYS A 340 -5.54 -25.08 -12.53
N SER A 341 -6.18 -25.64 -11.51
CA SER A 341 -5.58 -26.59 -10.56
C SER A 341 -4.34 -26.02 -9.86
N LEU A 342 -4.33 -24.70 -9.60
CA LEU A 342 -3.26 -23.98 -8.91
C LEU A 342 -3.61 -23.66 -7.45
N PHE A 343 -4.84 -23.94 -7.01
CA PHE A 343 -5.24 -23.80 -5.61
C PHE A 343 -5.15 -25.16 -4.92
N THR A 344 -3.92 -25.56 -4.61
CA THR A 344 -3.58 -26.83 -3.96
C THR A 344 -2.37 -26.62 -3.06
N LYS A 345 -2.09 -27.55 -2.15
CA LYS A 345 -0.89 -27.50 -1.29
C LYS A 345 0.43 -27.46 -2.05
N ASP A 346 0.49 -28.12 -3.20
CA ASP A 346 1.68 -28.24 -4.05
C ASP A 346 1.69 -27.18 -5.17
N SER A 347 0.99 -26.06 -4.94
CA SER A 347 0.90 -24.99 -5.92
C SER A 347 2.27 -24.40 -6.26
N LYS A 348 2.43 -23.98 -7.51
CA LYS A 348 3.56 -23.15 -7.94
C LYS A 348 3.56 -21.74 -7.33
N PHE A 349 2.48 -21.36 -6.64
CA PHE A 349 2.39 -20.11 -5.89
C PHE A 349 2.61 -20.42 -4.40
N PRO A 350 3.87 -20.40 -3.92
CA PRO A 350 4.20 -20.88 -2.57
C PRO A 350 3.57 -20.03 -1.46
N ASN A 351 3.16 -18.80 -1.77
CA ASN A 351 2.65 -17.86 -0.79
C ASN A 351 1.11 -17.86 -0.64
N ILE A 352 0.39 -18.83 -1.23
CA ILE A 352 -1.06 -18.96 -1.02
C ILE A 352 -1.41 -19.02 0.48
N PRO A 353 -0.77 -19.87 1.31
CA PRO A 353 -1.07 -19.94 2.73
C PRO A 353 -0.94 -18.58 3.43
N ILE A 354 0.25 -17.97 3.36
CA ILE A 354 0.54 -16.74 4.11
C ILE A 354 -0.33 -15.56 3.64
N THR A 355 -0.60 -15.45 2.34
CA THR A 355 -1.45 -14.38 1.78
C THR A 355 -2.88 -14.51 2.29
N LEU A 356 -3.44 -15.72 2.31
CA LEU A 356 -4.79 -15.94 2.84
C LEU A 356 -4.83 -15.71 4.35
N SER A 357 -3.82 -16.19 5.10
CA SER A 357 -3.73 -15.97 6.54
C SER A 357 -3.72 -14.48 6.91
N LEU A 358 -2.95 -13.66 6.18
CA LEU A 358 -2.90 -12.21 6.36
C LEU A 358 -4.27 -11.53 6.12
N LEU A 359 -4.98 -11.95 5.07
CA LEU A 359 -6.30 -11.40 4.74
C LEU A 359 -7.38 -11.85 5.72
N ILE A 360 -7.32 -13.11 6.17
CA ILE A 360 -8.24 -13.67 7.16
C ILE A 360 -8.02 -12.99 8.51
N LYS A 361 -6.77 -12.89 8.99
CA LYS A 361 -6.47 -12.23 10.28
C LYS A 361 -6.96 -10.80 10.27
N TYR A 362 -6.59 -10.04 9.23
CA TYR A 362 -7.06 -8.66 9.07
C TYR A 362 -8.58 -8.59 9.15
N ALA A 363 -9.30 -9.33 8.30
CA ALA A 363 -10.76 -9.29 8.27
C ALA A 363 -11.39 -9.72 9.60
N TRP A 364 -10.84 -10.74 10.27
CA TRP A 364 -11.34 -11.20 11.55
C TRP A 364 -11.20 -10.12 12.63
N THR A 365 -10.04 -9.47 12.71
CA THR A 365 -9.81 -8.33 13.60
C THR A 365 -10.77 -7.18 13.30
N MET A 366 -10.99 -6.85 12.02
CA MET A 366 -11.92 -5.78 11.65
C MET A 366 -13.38 -6.11 12.00
N GLY A 367 -13.82 -7.35 11.76
CA GLY A 367 -15.20 -7.75 11.98
C GLY A 367 -15.54 -8.04 13.44
N ARG A 368 -14.59 -8.53 14.23
CA ARG A 368 -14.79 -8.88 15.65
C ARG A 368 -14.27 -7.84 16.63
N GLY A 369 -13.54 -6.83 16.16
CA GLY A 369 -13.18 -5.66 16.94
C GLY A 369 -14.36 -4.71 17.15
N ASP A 370 -14.06 -3.51 17.65
CA ASP A 370 -15.07 -2.52 18.06
C ASP A 370 -15.76 -1.79 16.90
N TYR A 371 -15.47 -2.17 15.65
CA TYR A 371 -15.96 -1.49 14.44
C TYR A 371 -17.36 -1.95 13.99
N GLY A 372 -17.86 -3.09 14.50
CA GLY A 372 -19.20 -3.59 14.16
C GLY A 372 -19.35 -4.02 12.70
N PHE A 373 -18.34 -4.72 12.16
CA PHE A 373 -18.32 -5.22 10.78
C PHE A 373 -18.49 -6.76 10.69
N ASP A 374 -19.07 -7.38 11.72
CA ASP A 374 -19.17 -8.83 11.88
C ASP A 374 -19.96 -9.50 10.74
N ASP A 375 -21.03 -8.86 10.27
CA ASP A 375 -21.85 -9.37 9.16
C ASP A 375 -21.14 -9.28 7.78
N ASN A 376 -20.07 -8.50 7.66
CA ASN A 376 -19.39 -8.23 6.39
C ASN A 376 -18.17 -9.13 6.13
N ILE A 377 -17.80 -9.97 7.11
CA ILE A 377 -16.61 -10.84 7.07
C ILE A 377 -16.94 -12.33 6.92
N ASP A 378 -18.21 -12.68 6.66
CA ASP A 378 -18.67 -14.06 6.48
C ASP A 378 -17.91 -14.85 5.38
N TRP A 379 -17.24 -14.14 4.47
CA TRP A 379 -16.40 -14.74 3.45
C TRP A 379 -15.16 -15.46 4.00
N VAL A 380 -14.70 -15.09 5.20
CA VAL A 380 -13.56 -15.74 5.88
C VAL A 380 -13.80 -17.24 6.04
N PHE A 381 -15.00 -17.62 6.50
CA PHE A 381 -15.39 -19.02 6.67
C PHE A 381 -15.31 -19.82 5.37
N TYR A 382 -15.77 -19.22 4.26
CA TYR A 382 -15.69 -19.86 2.95
C TYR A 382 -14.25 -20.04 2.51
N VAL A 383 -13.39 -19.03 2.71
CA VAL A 383 -11.96 -19.12 2.35
C VAL A 383 -11.27 -20.23 3.15
N VAL A 384 -11.54 -20.35 4.46
CA VAL A 384 -11.00 -21.44 5.30
C VAL A 384 -11.47 -22.81 4.79
N GLN A 385 -12.76 -22.99 4.49
CA GLN A 385 -13.27 -24.23 3.90
C GLN A 385 -12.60 -24.57 2.57
N GLN A 386 -12.39 -23.58 1.69
CA GLN A 386 -11.72 -23.83 0.42
C GLN A 386 -10.26 -24.25 0.63
N ALA A 387 -9.55 -23.64 1.58
CA ALA A 387 -8.17 -24.01 1.92
C ALA A 387 -8.10 -25.45 2.45
N GLU A 388 -8.98 -25.82 3.39
CA GLU A 388 -9.05 -27.20 3.92
C GLU A 388 -9.40 -28.22 2.83
N ALA A 389 -10.37 -27.91 1.97
CA ALA A 389 -10.74 -28.79 0.85
C ALA A 389 -9.60 -28.97 -0.17
N ALA A 390 -8.66 -28.03 -0.23
CA ALA A 390 -7.49 -28.04 -1.09
C ALA A 390 -6.22 -28.60 -0.41
N ASP A 391 -6.35 -29.09 0.84
CA ASP A 391 -5.25 -29.59 1.68
C ASP A 391 -4.18 -28.51 1.96
N ILE A 392 -4.57 -27.23 1.93
CA ILE A 392 -3.69 -26.09 2.18
C ILE A 392 -3.66 -25.79 3.68
N THR A 393 -2.52 -26.01 4.32
CA THR A 393 -2.28 -25.61 5.71
C THR A 393 -2.13 -24.09 5.77
N LEU A 394 -3.12 -23.40 6.33
CA LEU A 394 -3.01 -21.97 6.63
C LEU A 394 -2.08 -21.79 7.84
N GLY A 395 -0.92 -21.19 7.60
CA GLY A 395 0.03 -20.72 8.62
C GLY A 395 0.29 -19.23 8.38
N GLY A 396 0.47 -18.46 9.44
CA GLY A 396 0.28 -17.03 9.38
C GLY A 396 1.14 -16.20 10.31
N PRO A 397 0.84 -14.89 10.39
CA PRO A 397 1.29 -14.02 11.47
C PRO A 397 1.09 -14.60 12.88
N SER A 398 1.82 -14.07 13.85
CA SER A 398 1.71 -14.39 15.27
C SER A 398 0.24 -14.32 15.75
N GLY A 399 -0.19 -15.31 16.53
CA GLY A 399 -1.57 -15.42 17.02
C GLY A 399 -2.60 -15.86 15.97
N PHE A 400 -2.19 -16.14 14.73
CA PHE A 400 -3.11 -16.60 13.70
C PHE A 400 -3.70 -17.98 14.02
N GLU A 401 -2.99 -18.84 14.74
CA GLU A 401 -3.48 -20.16 15.14
C GLU A 401 -4.72 -20.05 16.05
N GLU A 402 -4.73 -19.08 16.96
CA GLU A 402 -5.88 -18.79 17.83
C GLU A 402 -7.05 -18.24 17.01
N THR A 403 -6.78 -17.26 16.14
CA THR A 403 -7.78 -16.71 15.20
C THR A 403 -8.40 -17.83 14.35
N LEU A 404 -7.57 -18.72 13.79
CA LEU A 404 -8.03 -19.83 12.96
C LEU A 404 -8.86 -20.82 13.76
N LYS A 405 -8.50 -21.09 15.02
CA LYS A 405 -9.27 -21.95 15.92
C LYS A 405 -10.66 -21.35 16.19
N GLU A 406 -10.75 -20.06 16.52
CA GLU A 406 -12.03 -19.37 16.71
C GLU A 406 -12.92 -19.45 15.47
N ILE A 407 -12.34 -19.19 14.30
CA ILE A 407 -13.05 -19.28 13.02
C ILE A 407 -13.59 -20.70 12.83
N LYS A 408 -12.79 -21.74 13.09
CA LYS A 408 -13.22 -23.15 12.96
C LYS A 408 -14.31 -23.53 13.98
N ASP A 409 -14.19 -23.08 15.22
CA ASP A 409 -15.18 -23.31 16.26
C ASP A 409 -16.53 -22.68 15.89
N GLU A 410 -16.53 -21.49 15.30
CA GLU A 410 -17.73 -20.86 14.77
C GLU A 410 -18.25 -21.53 13.49
N LEU A 411 -17.34 -21.91 12.59
CA LEU A 411 -17.67 -22.59 11.35
C LEU A 411 -18.45 -23.88 11.61
N SER A 412 -18.08 -24.62 12.65
CA SER A 412 -18.76 -25.86 13.07
C SER A 412 -20.23 -25.65 13.47
N LYS A 413 -20.61 -24.41 13.81
CA LYS A 413 -21.98 -24.03 14.20
C LYS A 413 -22.79 -23.49 13.02
N LYS A 414 -22.16 -23.20 11.88
CA LYS A 414 -22.83 -22.66 10.68
C LYS A 414 -23.37 -23.79 9.79
N THR A 415 -24.46 -23.50 9.08
CA THR A 415 -25.07 -24.45 8.14
C THR A 415 -24.64 -24.17 6.70
N GLU A 416 -24.72 -25.14 5.78
CA GLU A 416 -24.48 -24.90 4.34
C GLU A 416 -25.32 -23.73 3.79
N ALA A 417 -26.56 -23.57 4.28
CA ALA A 417 -27.44 -22.48 3.88
C ALA A 417 -26.87 -21.10 4.25
N SER A 418 -26.10 -21.00 5.34
CA SER A 418 -25.42 -19.78 5.79
C SER A 418 -24.39 -19.29 4.76
N PHE A 419 -23.80 -20.20 3.98
CA PHE A 419 -22.80 -19.88 2.96
C PHE A 419 -23.37 -19.54 1.59
N SER A 420 -24.67 -19.76 1.34
CA SER A 420 -25.28 -19.45 0.04
C SER A 420 -25.13 -17.97 -0.41
N LYS A 421 -25.00 -17.06 0.56
CA LYS A 421 -24.74 -15.64 0.34
C LYS A 421 -23.31 -15.38 -0.16
N VAL A 422 -22.34 -16.14 0.32
CA VAL A 422 -20.91 -16.06 -0.01
C VAL A 422 -20.58 -17.09 -1.08
N GLY A 423 -20.50 -16.68 -2.36
CA GLY A 423 -20.39 -17.65 -3.45
C GLY A 423 -19.53 -17.20 -4.62
N LYS A 424 -19.09 -18.21 -5.39
CA LYS A 424 -18.21 -18.11 -6.55
C LYS A 424 -18.67 -17.07 -7.58
N GLY A 425 -17.71 -16.37 -8.18
CA GLY A 425 -17.94 -15.51 -9.35
C GLY A 425 -18.84 -14.28 -9.15
N LYS A 426 -19.10 -13.85 -7.90
CA LYS A 426 -20.02 -12.72 -7.62
C LYS A 426 -19.36 -11.34 -7.68
N PHE A 427 -18.02 -11.24 -7.67
CA PHE A 427 -17.31 -9.95 -7.58
C PHE A 427 -17.78 -8.90 -8.58
N ILE A 428 -17.82 -9.23 -9.88
CA ILE A 428 -18.20 -8.27 -10.93
C ILE A 428 -19.61 -7.71 -10.74
N ASN A 429 -20.55 -8.56 -10.31
CA ASN A 429 -21.92 -8.11 -10.09
C ASN A 429 -22.02 -7.28 -8.80
N LYS A 430 -21.36 -7.73 -7.73
CA LYS A 430 -21.33 -7.01 -6.45
C LYS A 430 -20.68 -5.63 -6.60
N PHE A 431 -19.55 -5.56 -7.30
CA PHE A 431 -18.85 -4.30 -7.56
C PHE A 431 -19.63 -3.35 -8.48
N LYS A 432 -20.45 -3.87 -9.39
CA LYS A 432 -21.40 -3.02 -10.14
C LYS A 432 -22.48 -2.44 -9.23
N SER A 433 -23.03 -3.26 -8.33
CA SER A 433 -24.07 -2.82 -7.39
C SER A 433 -23.56 -1.82 -6.36
N TYR A 434 -22.27 -1.90 -6.00
CA TYR A 434 -21.61 -0.94 -5.12
C TYR A 434 -21.62 0.51 -5.65
N GLY A 435 -21.63 0.69 -6.97
CA GLY A 435 -21.84 2.00 -7.60
C GLY A 435 -20.58 2.86 -7.74
N SER A 436 -19.79 3.07 -6.67
CA SER A 436 -18.57 3.87 -6.75
C SER A 436 -17.45 3.15 -7.51
N ARG A 437 -16.60 3.91 -8.19
CA ARG A 437 -15.58 3.43 -9.14
C ARG A 437 -14.20 4.02 -8.88
N GLY A 438 -13.95 4.51 -7.67
CA GLY A 438 -12.73 5.22 -7.33
C GLY A 438 -12.58 6.51 -8.14
N GLY A 439 -11.35 6.96 -8.28
CA GLY A 439 -11.05 8.21 -8.95
C GLY A 439 -9.71 8.81 -8.52
N GLU A 440 -9.65 10.13 -8.62
CA GLU A 440 -8.49 10.94 -8.25
C GLU A 440 -8.92 12.24 -7.54
N GLN A 441 -10.12 12.26 -6.97
CA GLN A 441 -10.72 13.41 -6.29
C GLN A 441 -9.88 13.83 -5.09
N TYR A 442 -9.29 12.87 -4.38
CA TYR A 442 -8.52 13.11 -3.16
C TYR A 442 -7.03 13.28 -3.41
N VAL A 443 -6.57 13.27 -4.67
CA VAL A 443 -5.16 13.44 -4.99
C VAL A 443 -4.74 14.89 -4.73
N ILE A 444 -3.96 15.11 -3.68
CA ILE A 444 -3.58 16.45 -3.20
C ILE A 444 -2.80 17.23 -4.27
N ALA A 445 -1.93 16.55 -4.99
CA ALA A 445 -1.18 17.17 -6.08
C ALA A 445 -2.05 17.71 -7.24
N LYS A 446 -3.30 17.26 -7.35
CA LYS A 446 -4.26 17.78 -8.36
C LYS A 446 -5.08 18.96 -7.87
N MET A 447 -5.07 19.27 -6.58
CA MET A 447 -5.71 20.49 -6.09
C MET A 447 -5.03 21.74 -6.65
N PRO A 448 -5.76 22.85 -6.88
CA PRO A 448 -5.14 24.12 -7.20
C PRO A 448 -4.16 24.58 -6.11
N ALA A 449 -3.05 25.22 -6.51
CA ALA A 449 -2.04 25.69 -5.55
C ALA A 449 -2.61 26.66 -4.49
N ALA A 450 -3.50 27.56 -4.91
CA ALA A 450 -4.19 28.49 -4.00
C ALA A 450 -5.06 27.76 -2.97
N GLN A 451 -5.70 26.64 -3.35
CA GLN A 451 -6.47 25.83 -2.43
C GLN A 451 -5.55 25.12 -1.42
N ARG A 452 -4.42 24.57 -1.89
CA ARG A 452 -3.47 23.92 -0.97
C ARG A 452 -2.91 24.88 0.08
N LYS A 453 -2.53 26.10 -0.32
CA LYS A 453 -1.99 27.12 0.61
C LYS A 453 -2.94 27.39 1.79
N ARG A 454 -4.26 27.37 1.56
CA ARG A 454 -5.27 27.59 2.61
C ARG A 454 -5.33 26.47 3.67
N HIS A 455 -4.82 25.30 3.34
CA HIS A 455 -4.83 24.12 4.21
C HIS A 455 -3.45 23.81 4.79
N THR A 456 -2.40 24.53 4.38
CA THR A 456 -1.03 24.29 4.87
C THR A 456 -0.91 24.74 6.32
N LEU A 457 -0.42 23.84 7.17
CA LEU A 457 -0.16 24.15 8.58
C LEU A 457 1.05 25.09 8.67
N GLY A 458 0.93 26.18 9.44
CA GLY A 458 2.03 27.11 9.68
C GLY A 458 2.17 28.27 8.68
N SER A 459 1.23 28.50 7.76
CA SER A 459 1.24 29.70 6.90
C SER A 459 0.68 30.96 7.58
N GLY A 460 0.92 31.12 8.88
CA GLY A 460 0.69 32.37 9.62
C GLY A 460 2.04 33.01 9.96
N GLY A 461 2.46 34.11 9.35
CA GLY A 461 1.77 34.90 8.35
C GLY A 461 2.71 35.85 7.61
N ASP A 462 2.28 36.23 6.41
CA ASP A 462 2.54 37.57 5.90
C ASP A 462 1.35 38.42 6.42
N GLU A 463 1.64 39.44 7.22
CA GLU A 463 0.66 40.36 7.83
C GLU A 463 -0.26 41.09 6.82
N ASP A 464 0.00 40.92 5.51
CA ASP A 464 -0.71 41.61 4.43
C ASP A 464 -2.06 40.96 4.08
N ASP A 465 -2.25 39.64 4.25
CA ASP A 465 -3.50 38.97 3.86
C ASP A 465 -4.65 39.23 4.87
N ILE A 466 -4.35 39.55 6.13
CA ILE A 466 -5.36 39.88 7.16
C ILE A 466 -5.88 41.32 6.98
N LEU A 467 -5.07 42.23 6.44
CA LEU A 467 -5.47 43.63 6.22
C LEU A 467 -6.46 43.78 5.05
N GLU A 468 -6.38 42.91 4.05
CA GLU A 468 -7.33 42.89 2.92
C GLU A 468 -8.69 42.28 3.33
N GLU A 469 -8.70 41.27 4.21
CA GLU A 469 -9.95 40.63 4.66
C GLU A 469 -10.70 41.45 5.74
N LEU A 470 -10.02 42.35 6.46
CA LEU A 470 -10.61 43.26 7.45
C LEU A 470 -11.03 44.62 6.88
N GLY A 471 -10.82 44.89 5.58
CA GLY A 471 -11.20 46.16 4.95
C GLY A 471 -10.49 47.38 5.54
N LEU A 472 -9.35 47.19 6.21
CA LEU A 472 -8.56 48.27 6.79
C LEU A 472 -7.56 48.76 5.75
N SER A 473 -8.00 49.73 4.95
CA SER A 473 -7.12 50.53 4.10
C SER A 473 -5.99 51.12 4.94
N VAL A 474 -4.74 50.75 4.63
CA VAL A 474 -3.55 51.42 5.14
C VAL A 474 -3.58 52.87 4.64
N PHE A 475 -4.08 53.77 5.48
CA PHE A 475 -3.90 55.21 5.29
C PHE A 475 -2.43 55.51 5.50
N ALA A 476 -1.71 55.72 4.41
CA ALA A 476 -0.36 56.26 4.41
C ALA A 476 -0.35 57.58 5.18
N PHE A 477 0.27 57.59 6.36
CA PHE A 477 0.65 58.83 7.03
C PHE A 477 1.79 59.46 6.23
N ARG A 478 1.43 60.46 5.43
CA ARG A 478 2.36 61.36 4.74
C ARG A 478 2.07 62.78 5.23
N HIS A 479 2.83 63.25 6.20
CA HIS A 479 3.13 64.65 6.53
C HIS A 479 4.22 64.59 7.61
N GLY A 480 5.26 65.39 7.63
CA GLY A 480 5.60 66.63 6.93
C GLY A 480 6.67 67.29 7.80
#